data_AF-A0A2V6TDS7-F1
#
_entry.id   AF-A0A2V6TDS7-F1
#
_cell.length_a   1.000
_cell.length_b   1.000
_cell.length_c   1.000
_cell.angle_alpha   90.00
_cell.angle_beta   90.00
_cell.angle_gamma   90.00
#
_symmetry.space_group_name_H-M   'P 1'
#
loop_
_entity.id
_entity.type
_entity.pdbx_description
1 polymer ?
#
loop_
_entity_poly.entity_id
_entity_poly.type
_entity_poly.pdbx_seq_one_letter_code
_entity_poly.pdbx_strand_id
1 'polypeptide(L)'
;MEELRGSLLVVRVLATWAFLLLFVLGPTLTLSMGPNAAVVYTAIAVYPTALAAIVVLWCQRRSLRLTTARAAWLSLDLLVCPAFLPNLVRKITTPHPIAADGAQVLFAGAAALVKEEFLARLESRAGDLIDEASADEPAQEQLRAYLATVKAAQ
;
A
#
# COMPACT_ATOMS: atom_id res chain seq x y z
N MET A 1 -9.76 7.16 10.43
CA MET A 1 -9.19 7.31 9.07
C MET A 1 -8.54 8.67 8.84
N GLU A 2 -9.00 9.74 9.49
CA GLU A 2 -8.48 11.10 9.30
C GLU A 2 -7.04 11.29 9.79
N GLU A 3 -6.65 10.71 10.94
CA GLU A 3 -5.27 10.77 11.45
C GLU A 3 -4.23 10.13 10.51
N LEU A 4 -4.62 9.02 9.86
CA LEU A 4 -3.79 8.33 8.88
C LEU A 4 -3.65 9.17 7.60
N ARG A 5 -4.74 9.84 7.20
CA ARG A 5 -4.79 10.72 6.02
C ARG A 5 -3.92 11.97 6.22
N GLY A 6 -3.95 12.55 7.42
CA GLY A 6 -3.09 13.68 7.81
C GLY A 6 -1.61 13.31 7.88
N SER A 7 -1.28 12.15 8.47
CA SER A 7 0.11 11.66 8.53
C SER A 7 0.68 11.39 7.13
N LEU A 8 -0.12 10.79 6.24
CA LEU A 8 0.28 10.54 4.86
C LEU A 8 0.46 11.83 4.03
N LEU A 9 -0.11 12.96 4.44
CA LEU A 9 0.04 14.24 3.72
C LEU A 9 1.49 14.71 3.71
N VAL A 10 2.17 14.65 4.86
CA VAL A 10 3.59 15.05 4.97
C VAL A 10 4.48 14.15 4.09
N VAL A 11 4.20 12.84 4.10
CA VAL A 11 4.92 11.87 3.25
C VAL A 11 4.66 12.14 1.77
N ARG A 12 3.43 12.50 1.39
CA ARG A 12 3.07 12.86 0.01
C ARG A 12 3.78 14.12 -0.45
N VAL A 13 3.85 15.16 0.39
CA VAL A 13 4.57 16.40 0.05
C VAL A 13 6.05 16.13 -0.20
N LEU A 14 6.70 15.35 0.67
CA LEU A 14 8.09 14.94 0.49
C LEU A 14 8.29 14.10 -0.77
N ALA A 15 7.37 13.17 -1.05
CA ALA A 15 7.37 12.35 -2.26
C ALA A 15 7.25 13.20 -3.54
N THR A 16 6.33 14.16 -3.56
CA THR A 16 6.16 15.11 -4.69
C THR A 16 7.40 15.99 -4.86
N TRP A 17 7.98 16.47 -3.76
CA TRP A 17 9.19 17.27 -3.79
C TRP A 17 10.38 16.49 -4.36
N ALA A 18 10.59 15.25 -3.92
CA ALA A 18 11.64 14.39 -4.45
C ALA A 18 11.41 14.02 -5.93
N PHE A 19 10.15 13.86 -6.34
CA PHE A 19 9.81 13.66 -7.76
C PHE A 19 10.25 14.87 -8.60
N LEU A 20 9.95 16.10 -8.15
CA LEU A 20 10.39 17.31 -8.85
C LEU A 20 11.91 17.43 -8.89
N LEU A 21 12.61 17.10 -7.80
CA LEU A 21 14.08 17.13 -7.77
C LEU A 21 14.69 16.14 -8.76
N LEU A 22 14.16 14.92 -8.86
CA LEU A 22 14.73 13.89 -9.71
C LEU A 22 14.34 14.03 -11.19
N PHE A 23 13.09 14.41 -11.46
CA PHE A 23 12.54 14.40 -12.83
C PHE A 23 12.42 15.78 -13.48
N VAL A 24 12.58 16.87 -12.72
CA VAL A 24 12.59 18.23 -13.28
C VAL A 24 13.97 18.85 -13.07
N LEU A 25 14.45 18.90 -11.82
CA LEU A 25 15.72 19.57 -11.53
C LEU A 25 16.92 18.81 -12.13
N GLY A 26 16.96 17.48 -12.04
CA GLY A 26 18.04 16.68 -12.63
C GLY A 26 18.22 16.88 -14.14
N PRO A 27 17.17 16.72 -14.96
CA PRO A 27 17.25 16.98 -16.39
C PRO A 27 17.62 18.43 -16.73
N THR A 28 17.06 19.42 -16.03
CA THR A 28 17.39 20.84 -16.27
C THR A 28 18.85 21.16 -15.96
N LEU A 29 19.40 20.61 -14.87
CA LEU A 29 20.83 20.75 -14.52
C LEU A 29 21.72 20.01 -15.51
N THR A 30 21.28 18.86 -16.02
CA THR A 30 22.02 18.08 -17.02
C THR A 30 22.12 18.85 -18.33
N LEU A 31 21.04 19.51 -18.75
CA LEU A 31 21.01 20.35 -19.95
C LEU A 31 21.85 21.63 -19.82
N SER A 32 21.96 22.20 -18.61
CA SER A 32 22.63 23.50 -18.39
C SER A 32 24.10 23.40 -18.00
N MET A 33 24.50 22.38 -17.23
CA MET A 33 25.85 22.26 -16.66
C MET A 33 26.56 20.95 -17.02
N GLY A 34 25.93 20.11 -17.84
CA GLY A 34 26.43 18.79 -18.21
C GLY A 34 26.26 17.74 -17.11
N PRO A 35 26.51 16.45 -17.43
CA PRO A 35 26.09 15.33 -16.58
C PRO A 35 26.80 15.28 -15.21
N ASN A 36 28.10 15.55 -15.16
CA ASN A 36 28.89 15.39 -13.94
C ASN A 36 28.49 16.38 -12.84
N ALA A 37 28.29 17.65 -13.20
CA ALA A 37 27.84 18.67 -12.24
C ALA A 37 26.39 18.42 -11.81
N ALA A 38 25.52 18.03 -12.74
CA ALA A 38 24.12 17.75 -12.47
C ALA A 38 23.93 16.64 -11.44
N VAL A 39 24.71 15.55 -11.53
CA VAL A 39 24.66 14.44 -10.57
C VAL A 39 25.05 14.90 -9.16
N VAL A 40 26.10 15.71 -9.02
CA VAL A 40 26.54 16.19 -7.71
C VAL A 40 25.52 17.13 -7.07
N TYR A 41 25.02 18.11 -7.82
CA TYR A 41 24.03 19.06 -7.29
C TYR A 41 22.69 18.40 -6.98
N THR A 42 22.24 17.46 -7.83
CA THR A 42 21.02 16.69 -7.53
C THR A 42 21.20 15.81 -6.30
N ALA A 43 22.36 15.16 -6.13
CA ALA A 43 22.65 14.38 -4.92
C ALA A 43 22.62 15.26 -3.65
N ILE A 44 23.24 16.44 -3.69
CA ILE A 44 23.22 17.41 -2.59
C ILE A 44 21.80 17.87 -2.25
N ALA A 45 20.90 17.99 -3.23
CA ALA A 45 19.51 18.36 -2.99
C ALA A 45 18.66 17.17 -2.49
N VAL A 46 18.90 15.97 -3.04
CA VAL A 46 18.06 14.79 -2.83
C VAL A 46 18.38 14.09 -1.50
N TYR A 47 19.66 13.97 -1.11
CA TYR A 47 20.03 13.29 0.14
C TYR A 47 19.47 13.95 1.41
N PRO A 48 19.48 15.30 1.56
CA PRO A 48 18.81 15.97 2.67
C PRO A 48 17.30 15.69 2.70
N THR A 49 16.65 15.63 1.54
CA THR A 49 15.21 15.31 1.48
C THR A 49 14.93 13.86 1.86
N ALA A 50 15.82 12.93 1.51
CA ALA A 50 15.75 11.55 1.95
C ALA A 50 15.95 11.42 3.46
N LEU A 51 16.92 12.15 4.03
CA LEU A 51 17.15 12.19 5.48
C LEU A 51 15.94 12.75 6.23
N ALA A 52 15.36 13.84 5.75
CA ALA A 52 14.14 14.42 6.31
C ALA A 52 12.97 13.43 6.25
N ALA A 53 12.82 12.70 5.13
CA ALA A 53 11.79 11.68 5.00
C ALA A 53 11.99 10.50 5.95
N ILE A 54 13.24 10.09 6.20
CA ILE A 54 13.56 9.08 7.22
C ILE A 54 13.13 9.60 8.61
N VAL A 55 13.53 10.82 8.99
CA VAL A 55 13.14 11.40 10.29
C VAL A 55 11.62 11.43 10.44
N VAL A 56 10.90 11.90 9.42
CA VAL A 56 9.43 11.93 9.42
C VAL A 56 8.84 10.53 9.55
N LEU A 57 9.39 9.54 8.84
CA LEU A 57 8.96 8.14 8.93
C LEU A 57 9.07 7.61 10.37
N TRP A 58 10.16 7.93 11.07
CA TRP A 58 10.37 7.51 12.46
C TRP A 58 9.49 8.27 13.45
N CYS A 59 9.32 9.58 13.28
CA CYS A 59 8.41 10.38 14.11
C CYS A 59 6.96 9.94 13.95
N GLN A 60 6.53 9.62 12.73
CA GLN A 60 5.16 9.21 12.43
C GLN A 60 4.96 7.68 12.45
N ARG A 61 5.98 6.90 12.87
CA ARG A 61 5.95 5.42 12.81
C ARG A 61 4.71 4.83 13.46
N ARG A 62 4.31 5.37 14.62
CA ARG A 62 3.12 4.92 15.37
C ARG A 62 1.83 5.24 14.62
N SER A 63 1.70 6.44 14.08
CA SER A 63 0.53 6.88 13.29
C SER A 63 0.40 6.13 11.96
N LEU A 64 1.53 5.75 11.36
CA LEU A 64 1.59 4.96 10.12
C LEU A 64 1.45 3.44 10.35
N ARG A 65 1.27 3.01 11.62
CA ARG A 65 1.15 1.60 12.02
C ARG A 65 2.27 0.70 11.49
N LEU A 66 3.48 1.25 11.38
CA LEU A 66 4.64 0.52 10.86
C LEU A 66 5.36 -0.22 11.99
N THR A 67 5.74 -1.47 11.73
CA THR A 67 6.67 -2.21 12.59
C THR A 67 8.08 -1.59 12.52
N THR A 68 8.87 -1.73 13.59
CA THR A 68 10.27 -1.26 13.64
C THR A 68 11.11 -1.82 12.50
N ALA A 69 10.99 -3.13 12.23
CA ALA A 69 11.70 -3.79 11.14
C ALA A 69 11.36 -3.17 9.77
N ARG A 70 10.09 -2.84 9.54
CA ARG A 70 9.65 -2.26 8.26
C ARG A 70 10.07 -0.80 8.10
N ALA A 71 10.02 -0.02 9.18
CA ALA A 71 10.55 1.34 9.17
C ALA A 71 12.06 1.38 8.90
N ALA A 72 12.82 0.43 9.47
CA ALA A 72 14.25 0.29 9.22
C ALA A 72 14.54 -0.09 7.75
N TRP A 73 13.82 -1.07 7.19
CA TRP A 73 13.93 -1.44 5.78
C TRP A 73 13.61 -0.29 4.83
N LEU A 74 12.53 0.46 5.08
CA LEU A 74 12.20 1.64 4.28
C LEU A 74 13.24 2.76 4.40
N SER A 75 13.86 2.92 5.57
CA SER A 75 14.94 3.88 5.77
C SER A 75 16.20 3.49 5.00
N LEU A 76 16.53 2.20 4.98
CA LEU A 76 17.64 1.65 4.21
C LEU A 76 17.41 1.83 2.71
N ASP A 77 16.22 1.50 2.21
CA ASP A 77 15.82 1.72 0.82
C ASP A 77 16.03 3.19 0.41
N LEU A 78 15.65 4.13 1.29
CA LEU A 78 15.80 5.56 1.07
C LEU A 78 17.26 6.04 1.05
N LEU A 79 18.09 5.46 1.91
CA LEU A 79 19.51 5.82 2.01
C LEU A 79 20.31 5.31 0.80
N VAL A 80 20.00 4.08 0.36
CA VAL A 80 20.63 3.43 -0.80
C VAL A 80 20.12 4.05 -2.10
N CYS A 81 18.83 4.33 -2.19
CA CYS A 81 18.22 4.86 -3.40
C CYS A 81 17.11 5.87 -3.04
N PRO A 82 17.45 7.17 -3.00
CA PRO A 82 16.47 8.19 -2.67
C PRO A 82 15.41 8.39 -3.77
N ALA A 83 15.63 7.82 -4.96
CA ALA A 83 14.60 7.74 -6.01
C ALA A 83 13.39 6.87 -5.64
N PHE A 84 13.43 6.16 -4.51
CA PHE A 84 12.26 5.48 -3.96
C PHE A 84 11.34 6.38 -3.12
N LEU A 85 11.71 7.63 -2.79
CA LEU A 85 10.85 8.57 -2.04
C LEU A 85 9.45 8.69 -2.63
N PRO A 86 9.28 8.89 -3.95
CA PRO A 86 7.96 9.03 -4.57
C PRO A 86 7.06 7.80 -4.35
N ASN A 87 7.67 6.61 -4.24
CA ASN A 87 6.97 5.35 -4.04
C ASN A 87 6.73 5.00 -2.55
N LEU A 88 7.21 5.83 -1.62
CA LEU A 88 7.15 5.55 -0.19
C LEU A 88 5.70 5.41 0.32
N VAL A 89 4.79 6.27 -0.17
CA VAL A 89 3.35 6.19 0.15
C VAL A 89 2.78 4.84 -0.24
N ARG A 90 3.06 4.38 -1.47
CA ARG A 90 2.64 3.05 -1.94
C ARG A 90 3.24 1.96 -1.06
N LYS A 91 4.54 1.99 -0.77
CA LYS A 91 5.20 0.96 0.06
C LYS A 91 4.64 0.88 1.50
N ILE A 92 4.15 2.00 2.04
CA ILE A 92 3.50 2.08 3.36
C ILE A 92 2.05 1.55 3.30
N THR A 93 1.31 1.84 2.23
CA THR A 93 -0.10 1.44 2.12
C THR A 93 -0.33 0.05 1.56
N THR A 94 0.55 -0.47 0.68
CA THR A 94 0.47 -1.83 0.11
C THR A 94 0.29 -2.95 1.15
N PRO A 95 1.00 -2.97 2.31
CA PRO A 95 0.82 -3.99 3.34
C PRO A 95 -0.40 -3.75 4.25
N HIS A 96 -1.18 -2.69 4.02
CA HIS A 96 -2.50 -2.53 4.63
C HIS A 96 -3.54 -2.94 3.59
N PRO A 97 -3.68 -4.24 3.26
CA PRO A 97 -4.88 -4.66 2.55
C PRO A 97 -6.05 -4.21 3.41
N ILE A 98 -7.03 -3.56 2.78
CA ILE A 98 -8.30 -3.34 3.43
C ILE A 98 -8.80 -4.74 3.76
N ALA A 99 -8.64 -5.17 5.01
CA ALA A 99 -9.14 -6.44 5.54
C ALA A 99 -10.66 -6.33 5.76
N ALA A 100 -11.36 -5.72 4.81
CA ALA A 100 -12.80 -5.73 4.78
C ALA A 100 -13.18 -6.80 3.78
N ASP A 101 -13.70 -7.89 4.31
CA ASP A 101 -14.35 -8.91 3.49
C ASP A 101 -15.52 -8.25 2.76
N GLY A 102 -15.48 -8.29 1.43
CA GLY A 102 -16.50 -7.67 0.58
C GLY A 102 -17.90 -8.21 0.86
N ALA A 103 -18.00 -9.48 1.30
CA ALA A 103 -19.26 -10.05 1.75
C ALA A 103 -19.76 -9.35 3.01
N GLN A 104 -18.91 -9.20 4.05
CA GLN A 104 -19.30 -8.54 5.31
C GLN A 104 -19.76 -7.09 5.10
N VAL A 105 -19.10 -6.35 4.20
CA VAL A 105 -19.52 -4.98 3.85
C VAL A 105 -20.90 -4.96 3.17
N LEU A 106 -21.15 -5.92 2.26
CA LEU A 106 -22.45 -6.06 1.58
C LEU A 106 -23.55 -6.42 2.59
N PHE A 107 -23.28 -7.35 3.51
CA PHE A 107 -24.22 -7.75 4.56
C PHE A 107 -24.54 -6.64 5.56
N ALA A 108 -23.60 -5.74 5.84
CA ALA A 108 -23.83 -4.62 6.75
C ALA A 108 -24.73 -3.52 6.16
N GLY A 109 -24.74 -3.34 4.82
CA GLY A 109 -25.35 -2.16 4.19
C GLY A 109 -26.40 -2.40 3.10
N ALA A 110 -26.52 -3.61 2.55
CA ALA A 110 -27.41 -3.88 1.43
C ALA A 110 -28.86 -4.23 1.87
N ALA A 111 -29.81 -4.09 0.95
CA ALA A 111 -31.17 -4.58 1.13
C ALA A 111 -31.22 -6.11 1.17
N ALA A 112 -32.22 -6.69 1.87
CA ALA A 112 -32.33 -8.15 2.07
C ALA A 112 -32.30 -8.95 0.75
N LEU A 113 -33.01 -8.48 -0.29
CA LEU A 113 -33.02 -9.11 -1.61
C LEU A 113 -31.62 -9.20 -2.25
N VAL A 114 -30.79 -8.18 -2.05
CA VAL A 114 -29.42 -8.14 -2.60
C VAL A 114 -28.50 -9.10 -1.84
N LYS A 115 -28.72 -9.27 -0.53
CA LYS A 115 -27.97 -10.24 0.29
C LYS A 115 -28.28 -11.66 -0.14
N GLU A 116 -29.56 -11.98 -0.37
CA GLU A 116 -30.01 -13.29 -0.82
C GLU A 116 -29.46 -13.64 -2.21
N GLU A 117 -29.55 -12.71 -3.17
CA GLU A 117 -29.01 -12.92 -4.52
C GLU A 117 -27.48 -13.10 -4.50
N PHE A 118 -26.78 -12.32 -3.68
CA PHE A 118 -25.34 -12.44 -3.51
C PHE A 118 -24.94 -13.80 -2.93
N LEU A 119 -25.61 -14.27 -1.87
CA LEU A 119 -25.37 -15.59 -1.29
C LEU A 119 -25.58 -16.70 -2.30
N ALA A 120 -26.71 -16.69 -3.01
CA ALA A 120 -27.02 -17.73 -3.98
C ALA A 120 -25.94 -17.84 -5.07
N ARG A 121 -25.43 -16.70 -5.56
CA ARG A 121 -24.34 -16.66 -6.52
C ARG A 121 -23.00 -17.09 -5.92
N LEU A 122 -22.72 -16.68 -4.70
CA LEU A 122 -21.49 -17.03 -3.99
C LEU A 122 -21.43 -18.54 -3.74
N GLU A 123 -22.52 -19.15 -3.29
CA GLU A 123 -22.64 -20.59 -3.07
C GLU A 123 -22.49 -21.37 -4.36
N SER A 124 -23.17 -20.96 -5.44
CA SER A 124 -23.06 -21.62 -6.74
C SER A 124 -21.60 -21.59 -7.23
N ARG A 125 -20.94 -20.44 -7.20
CA ARG A 125 -19.55 -20.31 -7.67
C ARG A 125 -18.54 -21.03 -6.77
N ALA A 126 -18.75 -21.00 -5.46
CA ALA A 126 -17.91 -21.76 -4.54
C ALA A 126 -18.10 -23.27 -4.71
N GLY A 127 -19.32 -23.73 -5.02
CA GLY A 127 -19.60 -25.11 -5.41
C GLY A 127 -18.81 -25.53 -6.64
N ASP A 128 -18.90 -24.76 -7.73
CA ASP A 128 -18.14 -24.99 -8.96
C ASP A 128 -16.63 -25.11 -8.67
N LEU A 129 -16.07 -24.22 -7.84
CA LEU A 129 -14.66 -24.21 -7.48
C LEU A 129 -14.25 -25.39 -6.58
N ILE A 130 -15.12 -25.81 -5.67
CA ILE A 130 -14.88 -27.00 -4.83
C ILE A 130 -14.85 -28.26 -5.69
N ASP A 131 -15.77 -28.36 -6.65
CA ASP A 131 -15.86 -29.49 -7.58
C ASP A 131 -14.64 -29.52 -8.53
N GLU A 132 -14.17 -28.36 -9.00
CA GLU A 132 -12.95 -28.23 -9.80
C GLU A 132 -11.68 -28.58 -9.00
N ALA A 133 -11.60 -28.18 -7.72
CA ALA A 133 -10.48 -28.44 -6.82
C ALA A 133 -10.45 -29.89 -6.29
N SER A 134 -11.02 -30.86 -7.01
CA SER A 134 -11.29 -32.25 -6.60
C SER A 134 -10.13 -33.03 -5.94
N ALA A 135 -8.88 -32.56 -6.04
CA ALA A 135 -7.70 -33.18 -5.44
C ALA A 135 -7.01 -32.36 -4.31
N ASP A 136 -7.49 -31.15 -4.00
CA ASP A 136 -6.85 -30.25 -3.02
C ASP A 136 -7.76 -30.02 -1.79
N GLU A 137 -7.76 -31.00 -0.87
CA GLU A 137 -8.53 -30.98 0.38
C GLU A 137 -8.43 -29.66 1.18
N PRO A 138 -7.24 -29.06 1.41
CA PRO A 138 -7.15 -27.82 2.17
C PRO A 138 -7.77 -26.62 1.46
N ALA A 139 -7.76 -26.58 0.12
CA ALA A 139 -8.44 -25.52 -0.64
C ALA A 139 -9.97 -25.64 -0.51
N GLN A 140 -10.50 -26.87 -0.57
CA GLN A 140 -11.93 -27.12 -0.37
C GLN A 140 -12.39 -26.76 1.06
N GLU A 141 -11.59 -27.10 2.07
CA GLU A 141 -11.91 -26.80 3.46
C GLU A 141 -11.94 -25.29 3.72
N GLN A 142 -11.00 -24.53 3.13
CA GLN A 142 -10.98 -23.07 3.21
C GLN A 142 -12.22 -22.43 2.55
N LEU A 143 -12.63 -22.90 1.38
CA LEU A 143 -13.84 -22.43 0.69
C LEU A 143 -15.11 -22.70 1.51
N ARG A 144 -15.23 -23.89 2.11
CA ARG A 144 -16.35 -24.24 2.99
C ARG A 144 -16.36 -23.41 4.27
N ALA A 145 -15.20 -23.21 4.90
CA ALA A 145 -15.06 -22.38 6.10
C ALA A 145 -15.41 -20.91 5.83
N TYR A 146 -15.04 -20.39 4.67
CA TYR A 146 -15.39 -19.05 4.24
C TYR A 146 -16.91 -18.91 4.03
N LEU A 147 -17.56 -19.82 3.31
CA LEU A 147 -19.02 -19.83 3.15
C LEU A 147 -19.76 -19.87 4.50
N ALA A 148 -19.29 -20.69 5.45
CA ALA A 148 -19.86 -20.75 6.79
C ALA A 148 -19.75 -19.41 7.53
N THR A 149 -18.60 -18.73 7.39
CA THR A 149 -18.36 -17.41 7.99
C THR A 149 -19.29 -16.35 7.41
N VAL A 150 -19.51 -16.36 6.08
CA VAL A 150 -20.42 -15.42 5.41
C VAL A 150 -21.87 -15.67 5.80
N LYS A 151 -22.31 -16.93 5.91
CA LYS A 151 -23.67 -17.28 6.39
C LYS A 151 -23.93 -16.86 7.83
N ALA A 152 -22.92 -16.99 8.71
CA ALA A 152 -23.03 -16.58 10.11
C ALA A 152 -23.13 -15.05 10.28
N ALA A 153 -22.77 -14.27 9.25
CA ALA A 153 -22.85 -12.81 9.24
C ALA A 153 -24.18 -12.25 8.70
N GLN A 154 -25.12 -13.12 8.31
CA GLN A 154 -26.50 -12.79 7.93
C GLN A 154 -27.34 -12.38 9.14
#